data_AF-A0A5J5A9I2-F1
#
_entry.id   AF-A0A5J5A9I2-F1
#
_cell.length_a   1.000
_cell.length_b   1.000
_cell.length_c   1.000
_cell.angle_alpha   90.00
_cell.angle_beta   90.00
_cell.angle_gamma   90.00
#
_symmetry.space_group_name_H-M   'P 1'
#
loop_
_entity.id
_entity.type
_entity.pdbx_description
1 polymer ?
#
loop_
_entity_poly.entity_id
_entity_poly.type
_entity_poly.pdbx_seq_one_letter_code
_entity_poly.pdbx_strand_id
1 'polypeptide(L)'
;MANNILSSNHHHKALHVLGLFSLLLLIQKGGAYEYRVGGSNWTVPSDPNALSYNHWAEMNRFQIGDSLLFVYHADKDSVLHVTKEDYTNCNTGSIR
;
A
#
# COMPACT_ATOMS: atom_id res chain seq x y z
N MET A 1 52.23 7.02 -27.33
CA MET A 1 51.46 5.76 -27.26
C MET A 1 50.74 5.56 -25.90
N ALA A 2 51.25 6.11 -24.79
CA ALA A 2 50.63 6.03 -23.46
C ALA A 2 49.30 6.82 -23.31
N ASN A 3 49.14 7.91 -24.06
CA ASN A 3 48.01 8.84 -23.99
C ASN A 3 46.68 8.16 -24.35
N ASN A 4 46.72 7.23 -25.31
CA ASN A 4 45.55 6.49 -25.80
C ASN A 4 45.11 5.41 -24.81
N ILE A 5 46.05 4.82 -24.06
CA ILE A 5 45.80 3.82 -23.02
C ILE A 5 45.15 4.48 -21.79
N LEU A 6 45.66 5.65 -21.37
CA LEU A 6 45.08 6.42 -20.27
C LEU A 6 43.66 6.92 -20.58
N SER A 7 43.45 7.42 -21.81
CA SER A 7 42.13 7.85 -22.29
C SER A 7 41.14 6.69 -22.36
N SER A 8 41.53 5.55 -22.94
CA SER A 8 40.71 4.33 -23.00
C SER A 8 40.30 3.83 -21.60
N ASN A 9 41.22 3.85 -20.63
CA ASN A 9 40.94 3.44 -19.26
C ASN A 9 39.98 4.41 -18.56
N HIS A 10 40.11 5.71 -18.83
CA HIS A 10 39.17 6.73 -18.34
C HIS A 10 37.76 6.56 -18.93
N HIS A 11 37.65 6.25 -20.22
CA HIS A 11 36.36 5.98 -20.87
C HIS A 11 35.69 4.72 -20.30
N HIS A 12 36.44 3.65 -20.05
CA HIS A 12 35.92 2.45 -19.40
C HIS A 12 35.40 2.73 -17.98
N LYS A 13 36.16 3.46 -17.16
CA LYS A 13 35.73 3.83 -15.81
C LYS A 13 34.46 4.69 -15.84
N ALA A 14 34.40 5.66 -16.74
CA ALA A 14 33.22 6.50 -16.93
C ALA A 14 32.00 5.64 -17.34
N LEU A 15 32.18 4.69 -18.26
CA LEU A 15 31.11 3.79 -18.69
C LEU A 15 30.61 2.89 -17.57
N HIS A 16 31.52 2.32 -16.75
CA HIS A 16 31.15 1.52 -15.58
C HIS A 16 30.40 2.34 -14.52
N VAL A 17 30.84 3.58 -14.26
CA VAL A 17 30.18 4.50 -13.32
C VAL A 17 28.79 4.86 -13.82
N LEU A 18 28.65 5.21 -15.10
CA LEU A 18 27.36 5.50 -15.72
C LEU A 18 26.42 4.29 -15.67
N GLY A 19 26.90 3.09 -15.99
CA GLY A 19 26.12 1.86 -15.91
C GLY A 19 25.65 1.53 -14.50
N LEU A 20 26.51 1.66 -13.49
CA LEU A 20 26.16 1.48 -12.08
C LEU A 20 25.14 2.52 -11.61
N PHE A 21 25.31 3.78 -12.01
CA PHE A 21 24.37 4.86 -11.70
C PHE A 21 23.00 4.59 -12.33
N SER A 22 22.94 4.20 -13.60
CA SER A 22 21.69 3.82 -14.27
C SER A 22 21.00 2.64 -13.58
N LEU A 23 21.76 1.64 -13.11
CA LEU A 23 21.20 0.49 -12.38
C LEU A 23 20.59 0.90 -11.03
N LEU A 24 21.22 1.83 -10.30
CA LEU A 24 20.71 2.35 -9.03
C LEU A 24 19.38 3.10 -9.20
N LEU A 25 19.18 3.78 -10.33
CA LEU A 25 17.92 4.48 -10.64
C LEU A 25 16.75 3.53 -10.92
N LEU A 26 17.00 2.25 -11.21
CA LEU A 26 15.96 1.24 -11.45
C LEU A 26 15.41 0.62 -10.15
N ILE A 27 15.99 0.93 -8.99
CA ILE A 27 15.51 0.42 -7.70
C ILE A 27 14.23 1.16 -7.34
N GLN A 28 13.07 0.59 -7.67
CA GLN A 28 11.79 1.06 -7.16
C GLN A 28 11.60 0.57 -5.72
N LYS A 29 11.28 1.49 -4.79
CA LYS A 29 10.81 1.10 -3.46
C LYS A 29 9.37 0.59 -3.56
N GLY A 30 9.19 -0.73 -3.41
CA GLY A 30 7.89 -1.30 -3.06
C GLY A 30 7.63 -1.05 -1.58
N GLY A 31 6.58 -0.31 -1.25
CA GLY A 31 6.13 -0.11 0.12
C GLY A 31 4.71 -0.65 0.27
N ALA A 32 4.47 -1.38 1.35
CA ALA A 32 3.11 -1.67 1.82
C ALA A 32 2.63 -0.47 2.64
N TYR A 33 1.39 -0.04 2.39
CA TYR A 33 0.72 0.99 3.16
C TYR A 33 -0.30 0.38 4.11
N GLU A 34 -0.36 0.89 5.34
CA GLU A 34 -1.41 0.52 6.31
C GLU A 34 -2.49 1.60 6.32
N TYR A 35 -3.69 1.24 5.89
CA TYR A 35 -4.85 2.12 5.85
C TYR A 35 -5.64 2.05 7.14
N ARG A 36 -5.71 3.17 7.88
CA ARG A 36 -6.67 3.29 8.99
C ARG A 36 -8.09 3.47 8.44
N VAL A 37 -8.94 2.48 8.67
CA VAL A 37 -10.29 2.40 8.10
C VAL A 37 -11.17 3.57 8.55
N GLY A 38 -11.82 4.23 7.59
CA GLY A 38 -12.69 5.40 7.83
C GLY A 38 -11.97 6.68 8.26
N GLY A 39 -10.63 6.70 8.28
CA GLY A 39 -9.83 7.83 8.80
C GLY A 39 -9.97 8.06 10.31
N SER A 40 -10.77 7.25 10.99
CA SER A 40 -11.13 7.36 12.40
C SER A 40 -11.23 5.97 13.02
N ASN A 41 -12.04 5.78 14.06
CA ASN A 41 -12.26 4.45 14.63
C ASN A 41 -13.30 3.68 13.79
N TRP A 42 -13.19 2.35 13.82
CA TRP A 42 -14.25 1.47 13.36
C TRP A 42 -15.40 1.55 14.36
N THR A 43 -16.51 2.16 13.94
CA THR A 43 -17.70 2.40 14.77
C THR A 43 -18.92 2.59 13.89
N VAL A 44 -20.11 2.33 14.45
CA VAL A 44 -21.36 2.75 13.82
C VAL A 44 -21.40 4.28 13.78
N PRO A 45 -21.52 4.92 12.60
CA PRO A 45 -21.59 6.37 12.51
C PRO A 45 -22.83 6.91 13.21
N SER A 46 -22.65 7.86 14.13
CA SER A 46 -23.77 8.49 14.86
C SER A 46 -24.39 9.67 14.12
N ASP A 47 -23.64 10.31 13.22
CA ASP A 47 -24.10 11.39 12.36
C ASP A 47 -24.57 10.83 11.01
N PRO A 48 -25.83 11.10 10.58
CA PRO A 48 -26.33 10.70 9.26
C PRO A 48 -25.51 11.26 8.08
N ASN A 49 -24.78 12.34 8.30
CA ASN A 49 -23.93 12.98 7.29
C ASN A 49 -22.47 12.51 7.36
N ALA A 50 -22.14 11.57 8.25
CA ALA A 50 -20.81 11.01 8.32
C ALA A 50 -20.43 10.33 7.00
N LEU A 51 -19.15 10.46 6.65
CA LEU A 51 -18.60 9.81 5.47
C LEU A 51 -18.73 8.30 5.60
N SER A 52 -19.44 7.67 4.66
CA SER A 52 -19.65 6.21 4.71
C SER A 52 -18.33 5.46 4.46
N TYR A 53 -18.23 4.24 5.00
CA TYR A 53 -17.05 3.39 4.76
C TYR A 53 -16.86 3.04 3.28
N ASN A 54 -17.94 2.96 2.49
CA ASN A 54 -17.85 2.79 1.04
C ASN A 54 -17.19 4.00 0.38
N HIS A 55 -17.60 5.21 0.75
CA HIS A 55 -17.01 6.42 0.19
C HIS A 55 -15.54 6.60 0.62
N TRP A 56 -15.21 6.23 1.86
CA TRP A 56 -13.81 6.13 2.29
C TRP A 56 -13.02 5.15 1.43
N ALA A 57 -13.56 3.96 1.15
CA ALA A 57 -12.89 2.97 0.32
C ALA A 57 -12.67 3.46 -1.11
N GLU A 58 -13.63 4.18 -1.70
CA GLU A 58 -13.53 4.77 -3.04
C GLU A 58 -12.42 5.82 -3.16
N MET A 59 -12.11 6.54 -2.07
CA MET A 59 -11.03 7.54 -2.05
C MET A 59 -9.64 6.92 -1.87
N ASN A 60 -9.54 5.62 -1.56
CA ASN A 60 -8.29 4.93 -1.31
C ASN A 60 -7.99 3.91 -2.41
N ARG A 61 -6.72 3.76 -2.78
CA ARG A 61 -6.27 2.78 -3.77
C ARG A 61 -5.48 1.68 -3.09
N PHE A 62 -6.11 0.53 -2.88
CA PHE A 62 -5.48 -0.64 -2.26
C PHE A 62 -4.63 -1.43 -3.26
N GLN A 63 -3.46 -1.85 -2.82
CA GLN A 63 -2.50 -2.64 -3.58
C GLN A 63 -2.18 -3.95 -2.85
N ILE A 64 -1.72 -4.95 -3.58
CA ILE A 64 -1.26 -6.20 -2.96
C ILE A 64 -0.07 -5.89 -2.04
N GLY A 65 -0.19 -6.32 -0.79
CA GLY A 65 0.80 -6.07 0.26
C GLY A 65 0.36 -5.03 1.30
N ASP A 66 -0.63 -4.20 0.97
CA ASP A 66 -1.20 -3.23 1.92
C ASP A 66 -1.99 -3.93 3.04
N SER A 67 -2.17 -3.23 4.15
CA SER A 67 -2.97 -3.69 5.30
C SER A 67 -4.10 -2.70 5.63
N LEU A 68 -5.15 -3.23 6.26
CA LEU A 68 -6.25 -2.43 6.82
C LEU A 68 -6.19 -2.47 8.35
N LEU A 69 -6.05 -1.30 8.97
CA LEU A 69 -6.07 -1.15 10.41
C LEU A 69 -7.49 -0.77 10.87
N PHE A 70 -8.14 -1.71 11.56
CA PHE A 70 -9.41 -1.49 12.24
C PHE A 70 -9.16 -1.19 13.72
N VAL A 71 -9.55 0.00 14.18
CA VAL A 71 -9.40 0.42 15.58
C VAL A 71 -10.77 0.48 16.24
N TYR A 72 -11.03 -0.41 17.20
CA TYR A 72 -12.29 -0.48 17.94
C TYR A 72 -12.08 -1.07 19.35
N HIS A 73 -13.08 -0.92 20.21
CA HIS A 73 -13.09 -1.57 21.52
C HIS A 73 -13.42 -3.06 21.35
N ALA A 74 -12.48 -3.93 21.68
CA ALA A 74 -12.59 -5.38 21.44
C ALA A 74 -13.74 -6.06 22.20
N ASP A 75 -14.28 -5.45 23.26
CA ASP A 75 -15.45 -5.91 24.00
C ASP A 75 -16.79 -5.42 23.41
N LYS A 76 -16.75 -4.51 22.43
CA LYS A 76 -17.93 -3.88 21.83
C LYS A 76 -18.17 -4.27 20.39
N ASP A 77 -17.11 -4.60 19.66
CA ASP A 77 -17.18 -4.78 18.22
C ASP A 77 -16.20 -5.87 17.75
N SER A 78 -16.33 -6.25 16.48
CA SER A 78 -15.48 -7.23 15.82
C SER A 78 -15.41 -6.93 14.32
N VAL A 79 -14.44 -7.55 13.64
CA VAL A 79 -14.32 -7.44 12.17
C VAL A 79 -14.41 -8.84 11.59
N LEU A 80 -15.32 -9.02 10.63
CA LEU A 80 -15.55 -10.29 9.96
C LEU A 80 -15.24 -10.15 8.47
N HIS A 81 -14.47 -11.09 7.93
CA HIS A 81 -14.32 -11.24 6.48
C HIS A 81 -15.46 -12.12 5.96
N VAL A 82 -16.27 -11.56 5.06
CA VAL A 82 -17.51 -12.18 4.60
C VAL A 82 -17.59 -12.25 3.09
N THR A 83 -18.48 -13.09 2.57
CA THR A 83 -18.80 -13.12 1.14
C THR A 83 -19.60 -11.86 0.73
N LYS A 84 -19.71 -11.61 -0.58
CA LYS A 84 -20.54 -10.50 -1.09
C LYS A 84 -22.01 -10.64 -0.69
N GLU A 85 -22.53 -11.86 -0.70
CA GLU A 85 -23.92 -12.14 -0.33
C GLU A 85 -24.15 -11.85 1.15
N ASP A 86 -23.26 -12.33 2.02
CA ASP A 86 -23.33 -12.09 3.46
C ASP A 86 -23.17 -10.60 3.80
N TYR A 87 -22.26 -9.88 3.11
CA TYR A 87 -22.14 -8.42 3.22
C TYR A 87 -23.45 -7.71 2.87
N THR A 88 -24.09 -8.10 1.76
CA THR A 88 -25.32 -7.45 1.27
C THR A 88 -26.50 -7.68 2.22
N ASN A 89 -26.57 -8.86 2.84
CA ASN A 89 -27.66 -9.26 3.73
C ASN A 89 -27.35 -9.05 5.22
N CYS A 90 -26.19 -8.49 5.57
CA CYS A 90 -25.69 -8.38 6.94
C CYS A 90 -25.67 -9.71 7.72
N ASN A 91 -25.32 -10.82 7.04
CA ASN A 91 -25.22 -12.14 7.67
C ASN A 91 -23.85 -12.35 8.31
N THR A 92 -23.83 -12.60 9.62
CA THR A 92 -22.60 -12.83 10.41
C THR A 92 -22.40 -14.30 10.80
N GLY A 93 -23.30 -15.21 10.40
CA GLY A 93 -23.23 -16.63 10.79
C GLY A 93 -22.33 -17.50 9.89
N SER A 94 -22.03 -17.04 8.67
CA SER A 94 -21.27 -17.79 7.65
C SER A 94 -19.76 -17.49 7.70
N ILE A 95 -19.17 -17.44 8.89
CA ILE A 95 -17.77 -17.01 9.08
C ILE A 95 -16.81 -18.00 8.42
N ARG A 96 -15.81 -17.49 7.68
CA ARG A 96 -14.73 -18.26 7.06
C ARG A 96 -13.41 -18.07 7.80
#